data_AF-A0A970ZN63-F1
#
_entry.id   AF-A0A970ZN63-F1
#
_cell.length_a   1.000
_cell.length_b   1.000
_cell.length_c   1.000
_cell.angle_alpha   90.00
_cell.angle_beta   90.00
_cell.angle_gamma   90.00
#
_symmetry.space_group_name_H-M   'P 1'
#
loop_
_entity.id
_entity.type
_entity.pdbx_description
1 polymer ?
#
loop_
_entity_poly.entity_id
_entity_poly.type
_entity_poly.pdbx_seq_one_letter_code
_entity_poly.pdbx_strand_id
1 'polypeptide(L)'
;MIDFPDSNPYPPIDVALPDRAAMPQTFASKMEILPEFRVNLTRLKPGETAYPVDGDGFSEDMEGQRTKLGGLPESIQGGGEELPDCPSCGNKLLFVAQIDSVEHQWSTNPHSVNALSKDQKWMFGDVGMIYVFFCKECLEAHADFECY
;
A
#
# COMPACT_ATOMS: atom_id res chain seq x y z
N MET A 1 -20.22 -24.48 -21.23
CA MET A 1 -20.67 -24.71 -19.85
C MET A 1 -19.72 -25.76 -19.30
N ILE A 2 -18.75 -25.36 -18.48
CA ILE A 2 -17.73 -26.27 -17.93
C ILE A 2 -18.17 -26.55 -16.49
N ASP A 3 -18.48 -27.82 -16.19
CA ASP A 3 -18.74 -28.31 -14.85
C ASP A 3 -17.44 -28.29 -14.03
N PHE A 4 -17.47 -27.61 -12.89
CA PHE A 4 -16.44 -27.74 -11.87
C PHE A 4 -16.87 -28.84 -10.89
N PRO A 5 -16.02 -29.82 -10.55
CA PRO A 5 -16.37 -30.84 -9.57
C PRO A 5 -16.45 -30.26 -8.15
N ASP A 6 -17.58 -30.52 -7.50
CA ASP A 6 -18.06 -30.03 -6.19
C ASP A 6 -17.35 -30.63 -4.96
N SER A 7 -16.04 -30.87 -5.01
CA SER A 7 -15.33 -31.40 -3.84
C SER A 7 -14.09 -30.59 -3.53
N ASN A 8 -14.27 -29.59 -2.66
CA ASN A 8 -13.17 -28.95 -1.92
C ASN A 8 -12.45 -30.03 -1.08
N PRO A 9 -11.17 -30.35 -1.36
CA PRO A 9 -10.44 -31.40 -0.64
C PRO A 9 -9.92 -30.94 0.73
N TYR A 10 -10.15 -29.68 1.13
CA TYR A 10 -9.69 -29.16 2.41
C TYR A 10 -10.78 -29.33 3.48
N PRO A 11 -10.49 -29.97 4.64
CA PRO A 11 -11.42 -29.98 5.76
C PRO A 11 -11.68 -28.55 6.24
N PRO A 12 -12.88 -28.26 6.78
CA PRO A 12 -13.13 -26.98 7.44
C PRO A 12 -12.10 -26.81 8.56
N ILE A 13 -11.30 -25.76 8.46
CA ILE A 13 -10.37 -25.37 9.50
C ILE A 13 -11.23 -24.79 10.63
N ASP A 14 -11.70 -25.64 11.54
CA ASP A 14 -12.21 -25.23 12.86
C ASP A 14 -11.04 -24.85 13.76
N VAL A 15 -10.20 -23.93 13.29
CA VAL A 15 -9.23 -23.23 14.14
C VAL A 15 -9.92 -21.94 14.53
N ALA A 16 -10.53 -21.96 15.72
CA ALA A 16 -10.86 -20.73 16.40
C ALA A 16 -9.61 -19.83 16.35
N LEU A 17 -9.73 -18.66 15.71
CA LEU A 17 -8.66 -17.67 15.74
C LEU A 17 -8.29 -17.45 17.21
N PRO A 18 -7.02 -17.60 17.61
CA PRO A 18 -6.65 -17.37 18.99
C PRO A 18 -7.04 -15.94 19.37
N ASP A 19 -7.57 -15.79 20.58
CA ASP A 19 -7.85 -14.49 21.17
C ASP A 19 -6.63 -13.59 20.99
N ARG A 20 -6.79 -12.41 20.37
CA ARG A 20 -5.69 -11.46 20.08
C ARG A 20 -4.87 -11.12 21.34
N ALA A 21 -5.44 -11.32 22.53
CA ALA A 21 -4.78 -11.15 23.81
C ALA A 21 -3.78 -12.26 24.20
N ALA A 22 -3.74 -13.40 23.50
CA ALA A 22 -2.99 -14.60 23.90
C ALA A 22 -1.73 -14.88 23.05
N MET A 23 -1.24 -13.93 22.25
CA MET A 23 0.07 -14.10 21.62
C MET A 23 1.17 -14.13 22.69
N PRO A 24 1.99 -15.20 22.79
CA PRO A 24 3.05 -15.27 23.78
C PRO A 24 4.05 -14.11 23.59
N GLN A 25 4.22 -13.32 24.64
CA GLN A 25 5.02 -12.08 24.67
C GLN A 25 6.53 -12.28 24.40
N THR A 26 6.99 -13.51 24.12
CA THR A 26 8.40 -13.85 23.92
C THR A 26 8.90 -13.61 22.49
N PHE A 27 8.02 -13.36 21.51
CA PHE A 27 8.40 -12.94 20.14
C PHE A 27 8.33 -11.42 19.90
N ALA A 28 7.78 -10.66 20.84
CA ALA A 28 7.47 -9.24 20.67
C ALA A 28 8.68 -8.29 20.86
N SER A 29 9.88 -8.78 21.17
CA SER A 29 10.99 -7.92 21.62
C SER A 29 11.91 -7.39 20.50
N LYS A 30 11.60 -7.61 19.22
CA LYS A 30 12.35 -7.02 18.08
C LYS A 30 11.52 -6.57 16.88
N MET A 31 10.20 -6.77 16.90
CA MET A 31 9.37 -6.37 15.76
C MET A 31 8.80 -4.98 16.05
N GLU A 32 9.20 -4.00 15.26
CA GLU A 32 8.47 -2.75 15.15
C GLU A 32 7.11 -3.07 14.51
N ILE A 33 6.04 -2.84 15.28
CA ILE A 33 4.68 -3.04 14.81
C ILE A 33 4.18 -1.67 14.35
N LEU A 34 3.86 -1.55 13.07
CA LEU A 34 3.24 -0.34 12.54
C LEU A 34 1.82 -0.18 13.12
N PRO A 35 1.44 1.04 13.58
CA PRO A 35 0.07 1.34 13.95
C PRO A 35 -0.91 1.00 12.81
N GLU A 36 -2.04 0.37 13.12
CA GLU A 36 -3.02 -0.02 12.12
C GLU A 36 -3.87 1.18 11.66
N PHE A 37 -3.96 1.41 10.35
CA PHE A 37 -4.95 2.32 9.74
C PHE A 37 -6.14 1.53 9.20
N ARG A 38 -7.37 1.94 9.55
CA ARG A 38 -8.59 1.42 8.93
C ARG A 38 -8.83 2.14 7.61
N VAL A 39 -9.00 1.38 6.53
CA VAL A 39 -9.33 1.93 5.21
C VAL A 39 -10.84 1.94 5.00
N ASN A 40 -11.38 3.09 4.59
CA ASN A 40 -12.75 3.21 4.06
C ASN A 40 -12.67 3.54 2.57
N LEU A 41 -13.27 2.70 1.72
CA LEU A 41 -13.11 2.80 0.27
C LEU A 41 -14.31 3.47 -0.39
N THR A 42 -14.01 4.40 -1.30
CA THR A 42 -14.97 4.96 -2.25
C THR A 42 -14.43 4.74 -3.65
N ARG A 43 -15.25 4.16 -4.53
CA ARG A 43 -14.88 4.00 -5.94
C ARG A 43 -15.08 5.33 -6.65
N LEU A 44 -14.05 5.79 -7.34
CA LEU A 44 -14.07 7.00 -8.15
C LEU A 44 -14.78 6.78 -9.49
N LYS A 45 -15.37 7.85 -10.03
CA LYS A 45 -15.90 7.88 -11.40
C LYS A 45 -14.77 8.10 -12.41
N PRO A 46 -14.98 7.76 -13.69
CA PRO A 46 -14.02 8.09 -14.74
C PRO A 46 -13.68 9.59 -14.74
N GLY A 47 -12.39 9.92 -14.71
CA GLY A 47 -11.88 11.29 -14.68
C GLY A 47 -11.73 11.90 -13.29
N GLU A 48 -12.21 11.24 -12.22
CA GLU A 48 -11.90 11.65 -10.84
C GLU A 48 -10.54 11.07 -10.41
N THR A 49 -9.81 11.83 -9.59
CA THR A 49 -8.53 11.41 -8.99
C THR A 49 -8.73 11.11 -7.51
N ALA A 50 -7.85 10.28 -6.93
CA ALA A 50 -7.93 9.94 -5.50
C ALA A 50 -7.57 11.12 -4.60
N TYR A 51 -6.78 12.04 -5.12
CA TYR A 51 -6.37 13.27 -4.47
C TYR A 51 -6.27 14.41 -5.50
N PRO A 52 -6.41 15.67 -5.07
CA PRO A 52 -6.24 16.82 -5.95
C PRO A 52 -4.83 16.85 -6.55
N VAL A 53 -4.75 17.30 -7.81
CA VAL A 53 -3.50 17.56 -8.52
C VAL A 53 -3.49 19.06 -8.80
N ASP A 54 -2.41 19.76 -8.46
CA ASP A 54 -2.27 21.21 -8.62
C ASP A 54 -1.24 21.49 -9.72
N GLY A 55 -1.70 21.97 -10.88
CA GLY A 55 -0.82 22.26 -12.00
C GLY A 55 -0.28 21.00 -12.67
N ASP A 56 1.05 20.88 -12.77
CA ASP A 56 1.77 19.76 -13.38
C ASP A 56 2.22 18.68 -12.36
N GLY A 57 1.84 18.82 -11.08
CA GLY A 57 2.21 17.87 -10.03
C GLY A 57 1.28 17.90 -8.82
N PHE A 58 1.69 17.24 -7.74
CA PHE A 58 0.96 17.30 -6.48
C PHE A 58 1.38 18.53 -5.70
N SER A 59 0.41 19.13 -5.00
CA SER A 59 0.75 20.08 -3.96
C SER A 59 1.59 19.38 -2.89
N GLU A 60 2.69 20.01 -2.49
CA GLU A 60 3.49 19.61 -1.31
C GLU A 60 2.59 19.43 -0.07
N ASP A 61 1.45 20.15 -0.04
CA ASP A 61 0.46 20.06 1.03
C ASP A 61 -0.31 18.73 1.12
N MET A 62 -0.10 17.83 0.15
CA MET A 62 -0.73 16.50 0.08
C MET A 62 0.21 15.36 0.47
N GLU A 63 1.46 15.64 0.84
CA GLU A 63 2.38 14.60 1.33
C GLU A 63 1.82 13.88 2.57
N GLY A 64 1.87 12.55 2.54
CA GLY A 64 1.24 11.67 3.53
C GLY A 64 -0.25 11.40 3.29
N GLN A 65 -0.84 11.94 2.23
CA GLN A 65 -2.28 11.81 1.94
C GLN A 65 -2.57 11.17 0.58
N ARG A 66 -1.56 10.63 -0.10
CA ARG A 66 -1.65 10.11 -1.48
C ARG A 66 -1.83 8.59 -1.57
N THR A 67 -2.08 7.91 -0.46
CA THR A 67 -2.36 6.46 -0.45
C THR A 67 -3.63 6.17 -1.25
N LYS A 68 -3.55 5.29 -2.26
CA LYS A 68 -4.70 4.87 -3.07
C LYS A 68 -4.60 3.44 -3.55
N LEU A 69 -5.73 2.88 -3.96
CA LEU A 69 -5.84 1.56 -4.59
C LEU A 69 -6.23 1.72 -6.07
N GLY A 70 -5.43 1.15 -6.97
CA GLY A 70 -5.64 1.20 -8.41
C GLY A 70 -5.44 2.58 -9.05
N GLY A 71 -5.74 2.67 -10.34
CA GLY A 71 -5.38 3.82 -11.19
C GLY A 71 -4.01 3.62 -11.85
N LEU A 72 -3.30 4.71 -12.11
CA LEU A 72 -1.89 4.70 -12.51
C LEU A 72 -1.02 5.03 -11.30
N PRO A 73 0.20 4.47 -11.17
CA PRO A 73 1.13 4.94 -10.16
C PRO A 73 1.48 6.42 -10.40
N GLU A 74 1.63 7.17 -9.32
CA GLU A 74 2.04 8.58 -9.36
C GLU A 74 3.46 8.66 -8.78
N SER A 75 4.47 8.63 -9.65
CA SER A 75 5.89 8.68 -9.26
C SER A 75 6.28 10.04 -8.71
N ILE A 76 7.00 10.02 -7.60
CA ILE A 76 7.54 11.23 -6.95
C ILE A 76 8.92 11.60 -7.51
N GLN A 77 9.56 10.69 -8.24
CA GLN A 77 10.86 10.91 -8.91
C GLN A 77 10.76 11.11 -10.44
N GLY A 78 9.54 11.16 -11.00
CA GLY A 78 9.30 11.42 -12.42
C GLY A 78 9.51 10.23 -13.36
N GLY A 79 9.66 9.00 -12.83
CA GLY A 79 9.85 7.77 -13.62
C GLY A 79 8.57 6.93 -13.87
N GLY A 80 7.45 7.29 -13.23
CA GLY A 80 6.28 6.41 -13.04
C GLY A 80 5.32 6.25 -14.21
N GLU A 81 5.64 6.73 -15.40
CA GLU A 81 4.73 6.58 -16.55
C GLU A 81 4.74 5.14 -17.10
N GLU A 82 5.80 4.35 -16.84
CA GLU A 82 5.91 2.97 -17.28
C GLU A 82 5.71 1.97 -16.13
N LEU A 83 4.79 1.02 -16.33
CA LEU A 83 4.61 -0.08 -15.38
C LEU A 83 5.79 -1.07 -15.46
N PRO A 84 6.30 -1.58 -14.33
CA PRO A 84 7.38 -2.54 -14.32
C PRO A 84 6.97 -3.87 -14.97
N ASP A 85 7.95 -4.57 -15.53
CA ASP A 85 7.76 -5.93 -16.04
C ASP A 85 7.86 -6.96 -14.91
N CYS A 86 7.08 -8.04 -15.00
CA CYS A 86 7.18 -9.15 -14.08
C CYS A 86 8.54 -9.86 -14.27
N PRO A 87 9.37 -10.02 -13.21
CA PRO A 87 10.68 -10.64 -13.35
C PRO A 87 10.62 -12.10 -13.79
N SER A 88 9.49 -12.78 -13.53
CA SER A 88 9.30 -14.20 -13.83
C SER A 88 8.83 -14.48 -15.26
N CYS A 89 8.01 -13.60 -15.86
CA CYS A 89 7.42 -13.84 -17.19
C CYS A 89 7.58 -12.70 -18.20
N GLY A 90 8.09 -11.54 -17.78
CA GLY A 90 8.27 -10.34 -18.62
C GLY A 90 6.99 -9.59 -18.98
N ASN A 91 5.81 -10.04 -18.54
CA ASN A 91 4.56 -9.30 -18.76
C ASN A 91 4.48 -8.06 -17.86
N LYS A 92 3.85 -6.99 -18.34
CA LYS A 92 3.59 -5.78 -17.55
C LYS A 92 2.79 -6.13 -16.29
N LEU A 93 3.25 -5.65 -15.15
CA LEU A 93 2.58 -5.80 -13.88
C LEU A 93 1.37 -4.85 -13.78
N LEU A 94 0.36 -5.25 -13.01
CA LEU A 94 -0.77 -4.38 -12.69
C LEU A 94 -0.43 -3.52 -11.49
N PHE A 95 -0.72 -2.24 -11.56
CA PHE A 95 -0.71 -1.37 -10.38
C PHE A 95 -1.88 -1.72 -9.44
N VAL A 96 -1.57 -2.03 -8.19
CA VAL A 96 -2.54 -2.40 -7.15
C VAL A 96 -2.76 -1.26 -6.18
N ALA A 97 -1.67 -0.64 -5.70
CA ALA A 97 -1.75 0.41 -4.71
C ALA A 97 -0.49 1.27 -4.72
N GLN A 98 -0.61 2.49 -4.21
CA GLN A 98 0.53 3.21 -3.65
C GLN A 98 0.25 3.53 -2.19
N ILE A 99 1.29 3.52 -1.38
CA ILE A 99 1.24 3.71 0.07
C ILE A 99 2.22 4.84 0.38
N ASP A 100 1.67 5.96 0.81
CA ASP A 100 2.40 7.19 1.13
C ASP A 100 2.98 7.12 2.55
N SER A 101 3.90 8.03 2.85
CA SER A 101 4.36 8.29 4.21
C SER A 101 3.26 8.96 5.04
N VAL A 102 2.26 8.19 5.46
CA VAL A 102 0.98 8.66 6.05
C VAL A 102 1.16 9.61 7.23
N GLU A 103 2.26 9.52 7.97
CA GLU A 103 2.52 10.36 9.15
C GLU A 103 3.36 11.62 8.84
N HIS A 104 3.54 11.96 7.56
CA HIS A 104 4.32 13.12 7.15
C HIS A 104 3.92 14.42 7.86
N GLN A 105 4.92 15.21 8.24
CA GLN A 105 4.80 16.34 9.18
C GLN A 105 4.26 17.61 8.52
N TRP A 106 3.17 17.50 7.78
CA TRP A 106 2.49 18.66 7.22
C TRP A 106 1.35 19.14 8.09
N SER A 107 1.03 20.43 8.00
CA SER A 107 0.01 21.05 8.85
C SER A 107 -1.42 20.61 8.50
N THR A 108 -1.64 20.19 7.26
CA THR A 108 -2.91 19.69 6.71
C THR A 108 -3.12 18.20 6.95
N ASN A 109 -2.05 17.44 7.24
CA ASN A 109 -2.14 16.00 7.43
C ASN A 109 -2.74 15.68 8.82
N PRO A 110 -3.93 15.05 8.90
CA PRO A 110 -4.56 14.69 10.18
C PRO A 110 -3.79 13.63 10.96
N HIS A 111 -2.80 12.98 10.33
CA HIS A 111 -1.94 11.96 10.91
C HIS A 111 -0.51 12.44 11.11
N SER A 112 -0.27 13.75 11.00
CA SER A 112 1.05 14.38 11.14
C SER A 112 1.73 13.98 12.46
N VAL A 113 2.91 13.39 12.34
CA VAL A 113 3.83 13.13 13.44
C VAL A 113 5.12 13.88 13.17
N ASN A 114 5.74 14.43 14.22
CA ASN A 114 7.03 15.10 14.09
C ASN A 114 8.06 14.17 13.44
N ALA A 115 8.72 14.62 12.37
CA ALA A 115 9.64 13.81 11.57
C ALA A 115 10.88 13.33 12.36
N LEU A 116 11.26 14.06 13.42
CA LEU A 116 12.38 13.73 14.30
C LEU A 116 11.94 12.97 15.57
N SER A 117 10.63 12.71 15.73
CA SER A 117 10.12 11.96 16.86
C SER A 117 10.34 10.46 16.68
N LYS A 118 10.64 9.76 17.78
CA LYS A 118 10.62 8.30 17.86
C LYS A 118 9.24 7.69 17.62
N ASP A 119 8.19 8.51 17.71
CA ASP A 119 6.80 8.12 17.49
C ASP A 119 6.45 8.06 16.00
N GLN A 120 7.36 8.49 15.11
CA GLN A 120 7.23 8.31 13.67
C GLN A 120 7.32 6.81 13.33
N LYS A 121 6.32 6.29 12.63
CA LYS A 121 6.17 4.87 12.27
C LYS A 121 5.84 4.70 10.79
N TRP A 122 5.04 5.60 10.22
CA TRP A 122 4.62 5.58 8.82
C TRP A 122 5.32 6.65 7.98
N MET A 123 6.65 6.70 8.10
CA MET A 123 7.53 7.48 7.24
C MET A 123 8.50 6.55 6.54
N PHE A 124 8.54 6.61 5.21
CA PHE A 124 9.39 5.76 4.40
C PHE A 124 10.55 6.58 3.80
N GLY A 125 11.73 6.51 4.39
CA GLY A 125 12.86 7.33 3.94
C GLY A 125 12.58 8.84 4.08
N ASP A 126 13.00 9.64 3.10
CA ASP A 126 12.66 11.06 3.00
C ASP A 126 11.35 11.23 2.24
N VAL A 127 10.22 11.15 2.98
CA VAL A 127 8.84 11.31 2.47
C VAL A 127 8.53 10.41 1.26
N GLY A 128 8.94 9.16 1.36
CA GLY A 128 8.83 8.19 0.27
C GLY A 128 7.45 7.58 0.08
N MET A 129 7.34 6.89 -1.05
CA MET A 129 6.17 6.21 -1.57
C MET A 129 6.51 4.75 -1.88
N ILE A 130 5.66 3.83 -1.46
CA ILE A 130 5.73 2.42 -1.85
C ILE A 130 4.66 2.15 -2.91
N TYR A 131 5.04 1.59 -4.05
CA TYR A 131 4.13 1.19 -5.11
C TYR A 131 4.00 -0.33 -5.10
N VAL A 132 2.78 -0.84 -5.08
CA VAL A 132 2.48 -2.28 -5.04
C VAL A 132 1.91 -2.68 -6.39
N PHE A 133 2.48 -3.74 -6.95
CA PHE A 133 2.10 -4.30 -8.23
C PHE A 133 1.82 -5.80 -8.13
N PHE A 134 1.09 -6.33 -9.11
CA PHE A 134 0.73 -7.75 -9.16
C PHE A 134 0.75 -8.33 -10.56
N CYS A 135 1.38 -9.50 -10.71
CA CYS A 135 1.35 -10.30 -11.93
C CYS A 135 0.18 -11.28 -11.89
N LYS A 136 -0.79 -11.15 -12.80
CA LYS A 136 -1.92 -12.08 -12.87
C LYS A 136 -1.54 -13.49 -13.35
N GLU A 137 -0.49 -13.59 -14.17
CA GLU A 137 -0.08 -14.88 -14.74
C GLU A 137 0.75 -15.69 -13.73
N CYS A 138 1.70 -15.04 -13.05
CA CYS A 138 2.57 -15.69 -12.07
C CYS A 138 1.99 -15.71 -10.64
N LEU A 139 0.94 -14.92 -10.38
CA LEU A 139 0.35 -14.71 -9.04
C LEU A 139 1.37 -14.16 -8.01
N GLU A 140 2.25 -13.28 -8.47
CA GLU A 140 3.33 -12.68 -7.67
C GLU A 140 3.05 -11.20 -7.42
N ALA A 141 3.31 -10.77 -6.18
CA ALA A 141 3.32 -9.36 -5.82
C ALA A 141 4.74 -8.79 -5.96
N HIS A 142 4.82 -7.54 -6.41
CA HIS A 142 6.05 -6.78 -6.49
C HIS A 142 5.83 -5.43 -5.81
N ALA A 143 6.90 -4.86 -5.26
CA ALA A 143 6.84 -3.53 -4.69
C ALA A 143 8.08 -2.72 -5.07
N ASP A 144 7.85 -1.51 -5.55
CA ASP A 144 8.88 -0.50 -5.77
C ASP A 144 8.79 0.56 -4.68
N PHE A 145 9.92 1.22 -4.43
CA PHE A 145 10.05 2.26 -3.43
C PHE A 145 10.80 3.46 -4.00
N GLU A 146 10.22 4.65 -3.84
CA GLU A 146 10.83 5.93 -4.17
C GLU A 146 10.86 6.82 -2.91
N CYS A 147 11.88 7.68 -2.78
CA CYS A 147 11.94 8.75 -1.77
C CYS A 147 12.77 9.93 -2.28
N TYR A 148 12.68 11.11 -1.67
CA TYR A 148 13.49 12.26 -2.08
C TYR A 148 14.97 12.14 -1.69
#